data_AF-A0A4U9D1P5-F1
#
_entry.id   AF-A0A4U9D1P5-F1
#
_cell.length_a   1.000
_cell.length_b   1.000
_cell.length_c   1.000
_cell.angle_alpha   90.00
_cell.angle_beta   90.00
_cell.angle_gamma   90.00
#
_symmetry.space_group_name_H-M   'P 1'
#
loop_
_entity.id
_entity.type
_entity.pdbx_description
1 polymer ?
#
loop_
_entity_poly.entity_id
_entity_poly.type
_entity_poly.pdbx_seq_one_letter_code
_entity_poly.pdbx_strand_id
1 'polypeptide(L)'
;MRLFKSPEELEVLRRAGEISALAHTRAMEKCQPGMYEYQLEGEILHEFNRHGARFPSYNTIVGGGDNGCILHYTENECELRDGDLVLIDAGCEYRGYAGDITRTFPVNGKFSPAQREIYDIVLESLETALTLYRPGTSIQEVNQEVVRIMIVGLVRLGILKGDVEELLASQCAPPVLYARPEPLAGAGCT
;
A
#
# COMPACT_ATOMS: atom_id res chain seq x y z
N MET A 1 -2.64 -19.96 22.10
CA MET A 1 -2.31 -18.50 22.14
C MET A 1 -1.82 -18.10 20.75
N ARG A 2 -2.02 -16.86 20.27
CA ARG A 2 -1.76 -16.47 18.84
C ARG A 2 -0.82 -15.25 18.63
N LEU A 3 -0.59 -14.44 19.66
CA LEU A 3 0.17 -13.19 19.51
C LEU A 3 1.67 -13.45 19.29
N PHE A 4 2.26 -14.32 20.11
CA PHE A 4 3.67 -14.73 20.03
C PHE A 4 3.80 -15.95 19.12
N LYS A 5 4.63 -15.84 18.08
CA LYS A 5 4.77 -16.87 17.05
C LYS A 5 5.92 -17.80 17.41
N SER A 6 5.72 -19.10 17.22
CA SER A 6 6.81 -20.08 17.33
C SER A 6 7.80 -19.95 16.16
N PRO A 7 9.00 -20.54 16.26
CA PRO A 7 9.95 -20.58 15.14
C PRO A 7 9.34 -21.17 13.86
N GLU A 8 8.49 -22.19 13.98
CA GLU A 8 7.81 -22.84 12.86
C GLU A 8 6.76 -21.91 12.22
N GLU A 9 5.99 -21.18 13.02
CA GLU A 9 5.04 -20.19 12.51
C GLU A 9 5.74 -19.04 11.77
N LEU A 10 6.91 -18.61 12.26
CA LEU A 10 7.72 -17.59 11.59
C LEU A 10 8.24 -18.05 10.23
N GLU A 11 8.56 -19.34 10.07
CA GLU A 11 8.97 -19.89 8.77
C GLU A 11 7.81 -19.91 7.76
N VAL A 12 6.60 -20.24 8.23
CA VAL A 12 5.40 -20.18 7.37
C VAL A 12 5.09 -18.73 6.96
N LEU A 13 5.18 -17.77 7.89
CA LEU A 13 5.01 -16.35 7.59
C LEU A 13 6.08 -15.82 6.62
N ARG A 14 7.34 -16.23 6.78
CA ARG A 14 8.43 -15.89 5.85
C ARG A 14 8.10 -16.38 4.45
N ARG A 15 7.61 -17.62 4.31
CA ARG A 15 7.20 -18.17 3.03
C ARG A 15 5.99 -17.44 2.43
N ALA A 16 4.99 -17.09 3.25
CA ALA A 16 3.83 -16.32 2.81
C ALA A 16 4.24 -14.93 2.29
N GLY A 17 5.18 -14.27 2.98
CA GLY A 17 5.78 -13.01 2.56
C GLY A 17 6.56 -13.12 1.24
N GLU A 18 7.36 -14.18 1.07
CA GLU A 18 8.11 -14.45 -0.17
C GLU A 18 7.18 -14.67 -1.36
N ILE A 19 6.16 -15.51 -1.23
CA ILE A 19 5.16 -15.76 -2.28
C ILE A 19 4.44 -14.45 -2.64
N SER A 20 4.07 -13.66 -1.62
CA SER A 20 3.40 -12.38 -1.83
C SER A 20 4.31 -11.40 -2.57
N ALA A 21 5.58 -11.31 -2.19
CA ALA A 21 6.56 -10.44 -2.85
C ALA A 21 6.76 -10.82 -4.33
N LEU A 22 6.84 -12.11 -4.66
CA LEU A 22 6.94 -12.58 -6.04
C LEU A 22 5.73 -12.15 -6.88
N ALA A 23 4.52 -12.19 -6.30
CA ALA A 23 3.30 -11.71 -6.97
C ALA A 23 3.30 -10.22 -7.24
N HIS A 24 3.73 -9.41 -6.27
CA HIS A 24 3.89 -7.97 -6.46
C HIS A 24 4.95 -7.64 -7.52
N THR A 25 6.10 -8.34 -7.51
CA THR A 25 7.13 -8.18 -8.56
C THR A 25 6.58 -8.52 -9.93
N ARG A 26 5.88 -9.64 -10.06
CA ARG A 26 5.23 -10.03 -11.31
C ARG A 26 4.21 -8.99 -11.77
N ALA A 27 3.37 -8.47 -10.89
CA ALA A 27 2.39 -7.44 -11.25
C ALA A 27 3.08 -6.18 -11.79
N MET A 28 4.18 -5.74 -11.17
CA MET A 28 5.01 -4.64 -11.68
C MET A 28 5.61 -4.93 -13.05
N GLU A 29 6.10 -6.16 -13.29
CA GLU A 29 6.67 -6.57 -14.59
C GLU A 29 5.62 -6.70 -15.71
N LYS A 30 4.37 -7.00 -15.35
CA LYS A 30 3.27 -7.21 -16.30
C LYS A 30 2.49 -5.95 -16.62
N CYS A 31 2.47 -4.98 -15.71
CA CYS A 31 1.69 -3.76 -15.84
C CYS A 31 2.08 -2.96 -17.08
N GLN A 32 1.07 -2.57 -17.86
CA GLN A 32 1.18 -1.68 -19.01
C GLN A 32 -0.10 -0.84 -19.12
N PRO A 33 -0.02 0.38 -19.68
CA PRO A 33 -1.21 1.15 -20.01
C PRO A 33 -2.19 0.38 -20.90
N GLY A 34 -3.49 0.52 -20.65
CA GLY A 34 -4.56 -0.16 -21.39
C GLY A 34 -4.96 -1.53 -20.82
N MET A 35 -4.24 -2.05 -19.83
CA MET A 35 -4.72 -3.17 -19.02
C MET A 35 -5.81 -2.70 -18.07
N TYR A 36 -6.69 -3.60 -17.67
CA TYR A 36 -7.61 -3.37 -16.55
C TYR A 36 -6.99 -3.80 -15.22
N GLU A 37 -7.41 -3.17 -14.13
CA GLU A 37 -7.00 -3.47 -12.75
C GLU A 37 -7.14 -4.96 -12.41
N TYR A 38 -8.28 -5.60 -12.72
CA TYR A 38 -8.50 -7.04 -12.51
C TYR A 38 -7.48 -7.94 -13.23
N GLN A 39 -6.82 -7.46 -14.29
CA GLN A 39 -5.80 -8.25 -14.97
C GLN A 39 -4.55 -8.39 -14.10
N LEU A 40 -4.19 -7.35 -13.33
CA LEU A 40 -3.10 -7.44 -12.35
C LEU A 40 -3.49 -8.29 -11.15
N GLU A 41 -4.75 -8.22 -10.69
CA GLU A 41 -5.28 -9.18 -9.71
C GLU A 41 -5.10 -10.63 -10.22
N GLY A 42 -5.43 -10.89 -11.49
CA GLY A 42 -5.24 -12.20 -12.12
C GLY A 42 -3.78 -12.68 -12.11
N GLU A 43 -2.83 -11.80 -12.42
CA GLU A 43 -1.39 -12.11 -12.35
C GLU A 43 -0.94 -12.47 -10.92
N ILE A 44 -1.44 -11.73 -9.93
CA ILE A 44 -1.15 -11.94 -8.50
C ILE A 44 -1.70 -13.28 -8.03
N LEU A 45 -2.98 -13.56 -8.28
CA LEU A 45 -3.63 -14.80 -7.85
C LEU A 45 -3.01 -16.03 -8.53
N HIS A 46 -2.63 -15.91 -9.81
CA HIS A 46 -1.87 -16.95 -10.49
C HIS A 46 -0.53 -17.22 -9.78
N GLU A 47 0.19 -16.16 -9.41
CA GLU A 47 1.48 -16.26 -8.72
C GLU A 47 1.37 -16.90 -7.34
N PHE A 48 0.33 -16.56 -6.56
CA PHE A 48 0.03 -17.26 -5.31
C PHE A 48 -0.22 -18.75 -5.55
N ASN A 49 -1.07 -19.06 -6.53
CA ASN A 49 -1.50 -20.43 -6.83
C ASN A 49 -0.31 -21.34 -7.18
N ARG A 50 0.60 -20.89 -8.05
CA ARG A 50 1.75 -21.71 -8.50
C ARG A 50 2.73 -22.06 -7.37
N HIS A 51 2.71 -21.32 -6.27
CA HIS A 51 3.51 -21.58 -5.07
C HIS A 51 2.75 -22.32 -3.96
N GLY A 52 1.52 -22.76 -4.22
CA GLY A 52 0.71 -23.55 -3.29
C GLY A 52 -0.15 -22.72 -2.32
N ALA A 53 -0.18 -21.40 -2.45
CA ALA A 53 -1.11 -20.52 -1.74
C ALA A 53 -2.37 -20.32 -2.61
N ARG A 54 -3.36 -21.19 -2.44
CA ARG A 54 -4.51 -21.28 -3.36
C ARG A 54 -5.49 -20.10 -3.26
N PHE A 55 -5.46 -19.38 -2.14
CA PHE A 55 -6.38 -18.29 -1.84
C PHE A 55 -5.59 -17.09 -1.33
N PRO A 56 -6.06 -15.86 -1.58
CA PRO A 56 -5.51 -14.68 -0.94
C PRO A 56 -5.96 -14.62 0.53
N SER A 57 -5.24 -13.86 1.35
CA SER A 57 -5.59 -13.63 2.77
C SER A 57 -6.73 -12.61 2.94
N TYR A 58 -6.98 -11.79 1.92
CA TYR A 58 -8.07 -10.81 1.81
C TYR A 58 -8.37 -10.52 0.33
N ASN A 59 -9.46 -9.81 0.03
CA ASN A 59 -9.77 -9.42 -1.34
C ASN A 59 -8.69 -8.49 -1.88
N THR A 60 -8.13 -8.83 -3.05
CA THR A 60 -7.05 -8.05 -3.66
C THR A 60 -7.55 -6.68 -4.09
N ILE A 61 -6.77 -5.65 -3.76
CA ILE A 61 -7.03 -4.25 -4.12
C ILE A 61 -6.07 -3.89 -5.25
N VAL A 62 -6.60 -3.42 -6.38
CA VAL A 62 -5.80 -2.85 -7.49
C VAL A 62 -6.45 -1.53 -7.88
N GLY A 63 -6.00 -0.42 -7.30
CA GLY A 63 -6.53 0.92 -7.55
C GLY A 63 -5.63 1.74 -8.46
N GLY A 64 -6.03 1.92 -9.72
CA GLY A 64 -5.41 2.84 -10.67
C GLY A 64 -5.92 4.28 -10.51
N GLY A 65 -5.03 5.27 -10.65
CA GLY A 65 -5.39 6.68 -10.58
C GLY A 65 -6.07 7.04 -9.25
N ASP A 66 -7.24 7.70 -9.34
CA ASP A 66 -8.03 8.13 -8.18
C ASP A 66 -8.54 6.96 -7.32
N ASN A 67 -8.67 5.76 -7.89
CA ASN A 67 -9.08 4.56 -7.14
C ASN A 67 -8.05 4.21 -6.04
N GLY A 68 -6.78 4.58 -6.23
CA GLY A 68 -5.74 4.45 -5.20
C GLY A 68 -6.01 5.25 -3.92
N CYS A 69 -6.97 6.20 -3.94
CA CYS A 69 -7.41 6.97 -2.78
C CYS A 69 -8.53 6.27 -1.97
N ILE A 70 -9.09 5.15 -2.45
CA ILE A 70 -10.13 4.39 -1.76
C ILE A 70 -9.47 3.20 -1.03
N LEU A 71 -9.40 3.27 0.30
CA LEU A 71 -8.59 2.35 1.12
C LEU A 71 -8.89 0.85 0.94
N HIS A 72 -10.16 0.50 0.66
CA HIS A 72 -10.59 -0.89 0.44
C HIS A 72 -11.28 -1.05 -0.92
N TYR A 73 -10.69 -0.48 -1.97
CA TYR A 73 -11.17 -0.59 -3.36
C TYR A 73 -11.03 -2.03 -3.87
N THR A 74 -12.12 -2.70 -4.23
CA THR A 74 -12.07 -4.11 -4.68
C THR A 74 -12.90 -4.35 -5.94
N GLU A 75 -13.43 -3.29 -6.53
CA GLU A 75 -14.14 -3.32 -7.80
C GLU A 75 -13.20 -3.73 -8.94
N ASN A 76 -11.94 -3.26 -8.90
CA ASN A 76 -10.85 -3.62 -9.83
C ASN A 76 -11.29 -3.60 -11.31
N GLU A 77 -12.17 -2.66 -11.68
CA GLU A 77 -12.89 -2.70 -12.95
C GLU A 77 -12.43 -1.64 -13.96
N CYS A 78 -11.46 -0.79 -13.61
CA CYS A 78 -11.02 0.30 -14.46
C CYS A 78 -9.77 0.00 -15.27
N GLU A 79 -9.67 0.67 -16.41
CA GLU A 79 -8.50 0.67 -17.28
C GLU A 79 -7.37 1.49 -16.64
N LEU A 80 -6.18 0.90 -16.59
CA LEU A 80 -4.94 1.51 -16.12
C LEU A 80 -4.41 2.46 -17.19
N ARG A 81 -4.34 3.75 -16.88
CA ARG A 81 -4.02 4.80 -17.84
C ARG A 81 -2.54 5.14 -17.83
N ASP A 82 -2.04 5.55 -18.99
CA ASP A 82 -0.71 6.14 -19.09
C ASP A 82 -0.65 7.44 -18.25
N GLY A 83 0.39 7.57 -17.44
CA GLY A 83 0.58 8.69 -16.54
C GLY A 83 0.05 8.47 -15.13
N ASP A 84 -0.84 7.49 -14.90
CA ASP A 84 -1.37 7.20 -13.57
C ASP A 84 -0.41 6.35 -12.72
N LEU A 85 -0.61 6.40 -11.41
CA LEU A 85 -0.11 5.38 -10.49
C LEU A 85 -1.12 4.25 -10.41
N VAL A 86 -0.65 3.06 -10.03
CA VAL A 86 -1.48 1.97 -9.52
C VAL A 86 -1.00 1.57 -8.13
N LEU A 87 -1.93 1.48 -7.19
CA LEU A 87 -1.72 0.94 -5.85
C LEU A 87 -2.26 -0.49 -5.83
N ILE A 88 -1.41 -1.44 -5.44
CA ILE A 88 -1.78 -2.83 -5.26
C ILE A 88 -1.64 -3.17 -3.79
N ASP A 89 -2.71 -3.65 -3.17
CA ASP A 89 -2.69 -4.26 -1.84
C ASP A 89 -3.15 -5.71 -1.96
N ALA A 90 -2.22 -6.64 -1.75
CA ALA A 90 -2.47 -8.06 -1.92
C ALA A 90 -1.52 -8.92 -1.08
N GLY A 91 -2.07 -10.01 -0.55
CA GLY A 91 -1.34 -10.99 0.23
C GLY A 91 -1.90 -12.38 0.05
N CYS A 92 -1.02 -13.38 0.07
CA CYS A 92 -1.44 -14.78 -0.03
C CYS A 92 -1.82 -15.35 1.34
N GLU A 93 -2.75 -16.31 1.39
CA GLU A 93 -2.90 -17.19 2.54
C GLU A 93 -2.12 -18.48 2.29
N TYR A 94 -1.09 -18.72 3.08
CA TYR A 94 -0.27 -19.93 3.00
C TYR A 94 -0.32 -20.71 4.31
N ARG A 95 -0.88 -21.92 4.25
CA ARG A 95 -1.11 -22.79 5.43
C ARG A 95 -1.88 -22.06 6.56
N GLY A 96 -2.80 -21.17 6.20
CA GLY A 96 -3.59 -20.37 7.14
C GLY A 96 -2.90 -19.13 7.71
N TYR A 97 -1.68 -18.80 7.27
CA TYR A 97 -0.97 -17.57 7.63
C TYR A 97 -0.99 -16.57 6.48
N ALA A 98 -1.22 -15.31 6.80
CA ALA A 98 -1.33 -14.24 5.82
C ALA A 98 0.04 -13.64 5.48
N GLY A 99 0.32 -13.50 4.18
CA GLY A 99 1.08 -12.37 3.66
C GLY A 99 0.17 -11.16 3.53
N ASP A 100 0.76 -9.97 3.52
CA ASP A 100 0.08 -8.69 3.44
C ASP A 100 1.12 -7.65 2.96
N ILE A 101 0.95 -7.18 1.72
CA ILE A 101 1.92 -6.29 1.06
C ILE A 101 1.15 -5.28 0.22
N THR A 102 1.51 -4.01 0.38
CA THR A 102 1.11 -2.92 -0.51
C THR A 102 2.29 -2.40 -1.32
N ARG A 103 2.10 -2.16 -2.63
CA ARG A 103 3.05 -1.45 -3.49
C ARG A 103 2.32 -0.48 -4.40
N THR A 104 2.93 0.69 -4.61
CA THR A 104 2.42 1.71 -5.54
C THR A 104 3.50 2.02 -6.57
N PHE A 105 3.13 2.03 -7.84
CA PHE A 105 4.08 2.27 -8.94
C PHE A 105 3.39 2.90 -10.16
N PRO A 106 4.12 3.61 -11.03
CA PRO A 106 3.57 4.21 -12.24
C PRO A 106 3.18 3.13 -13.25
N VAL A 107 1.98 3.23 -13.82
CA VAL A 107 1.47 2.29 -14.84
C VAL A 107 2.38 2.24 -16.07
N ASN A 108 2.99 3.37 -16.43
CA ASN A 108 3.92 3.48 -17.55
C ASN A 108 5.40 3.23 -17.19
N GLY A 109 5.68 2.80 -15.96
CA GLY A 109 7.03 2.50 -15.48
C GLY A 109 7.90 3.72 -15.14
N LYS A 110 7.39 4.95 -15.21
CA LYS A 110 8.15 6.17 -14.86
C LYS A 110 7.37 7.13 -13.99
N PHE A 111 7.86 7.37 -12.78
CA PHE A 111 7.29 8.38 -11.89
C PHE A 111 7.39 9.77 -12.50
N SER A 112 6.29 10.51 -12.46
CA SER A 112 6.30 11.96 -12.66
C SER A 112 6.94 12.65 -11.45
N PRO A 113 7.39 13.92 -11.58
CA PRO A 113 7.92 14.67 -10.43
C PRO A 113 6.96 14.73 -9.25
N ALA A 114 5.68 15.04 -9.50
CA ALA A 114 4.67 15.12 -8.44
C ALA A 114 4.40 13.76 -7.77
N GLN A 115 4.35 12.67 -8.55
CA GLN A 115 4.20 11.32 -7.99
C GLN A 115 5.41 10.95 -7.13
N ARG A 116 6.62 11.29 -7.60
CA ARG A 116 7.87 11.01 -6.88
C ARG A 116 7.94 11.76 -5.55
N GLU A 117 7.52 13.02 -5.53
CA GLU A 117 7.52 13.86 -4.33
C GLU A 117 6.67 13.27 -3.20
N ILE A 118 5.48 12.75 -3.52
CA ILE A 118 4.63 12.06 -2.53
C ILE A 118 5.20 10.69 -2.16
N TYR A 119 5.66 9.92 -3.16
CA TYR A 119 6.22 8.60 -2.95
C TYR A 119 7.41 8.62 -1.98
N ASP A 120 8.32 9.59 -2.11
CA ASP A 120 9.48 9.72 -1.24
C ASP A 120 9.10 10.00 0.22
N ILE A 121 8.04 10.76 0.49
CA ILE A 121 7.56 10.99 1.87
C ILE A 121 7.07 9.68 2.49
N VAL A 122 6.33 8.88 1.72
CA VAL A 122 5.81 7.59 2.19
C VAL A 122 6.95 6.57 2.38
N LEU A 123 7.93 6.56 1.47
CA LEU A 123 9.10 5.70 1.56
C LEU A 123 9.96 6.04 2.79
N GLU A 124 10.25 7.33 3.01
CA GLU A 124 10.96 7.81 4.20
C GLU A 124 10.25 7.40 5.49
N SER A 125 8.92 7.50 5.51
CA SER A 125 8.09 7.06 6.64
C SER A 125 8.24 5.56 6.90
N LEU A 126 8.17 4.72 5.87
CA LEU A 126 8.32 3.26 5.99
C LEU A 126 9.72 2.87 6.44
N GLU A 127 10.77 3.41 5.79
CA GLU A 127 12.16 3.12 6.12
C GLU A 127 12.47 3.52 7.56
N THR A 128 11.99 4.69 8.00
CA THR A 128 12.14 5.12 9.39
C THR A 128 11.44 4.16 10.35
N ALA A 129 10.18 3.81 10.09
CA ALA A 129 9.43 2.88 10.93
C ALA A 129 10.14 1.51 11.08
N LEU A 130 10.70 0.98 9.98
CA LEU A 130 11.46 -0.27 10.00
C LEU A 130 12.70 -0.22 10.91
N THR A 131 13.36 0.94 11.03
CA THR A 131 14.49 1.11 11.95
C THR A 131 14.07 1.25 13.42
N LEU A 132 12.85 1.76 13.67
CA LEU A 132 12.38 2.04 15.03
C LEU A 132 11.81 0.79 15.72
N TYR A 133 11.17 -0.12 14.99
CA TYR A 133 10.56 -1.32 15.56
C TYR A 133 11.58 -2.24 16.25
N ARG A 134 11.45 -2.37 17.58
CA ARG A 134 12.29 -3.21 18.43
C ARG A 134 11.59 -3.54 19.77
N PRO A 135 12.02 -4.55 20.53
CA PRO A 135 11.51 -4.77 21.88
C PRO A 135 11.61 -3.49 22.74
N GLY A 136 10.54 -3.14 23.44
CA GLY A 136 10.46 -1.95 24.29
C GLY A 136 9.87 -0.71 23.64
N THR A 137 9.61 -0.71 22.33
CA THR A 137 8.79 0.35 21.69
C THR A 137 7.34 -0.08 21.52
N SER A 138 6.47 0.82 21.05
CA SER A 138 5.08 0.55 20.69
C SER A 138 4.72 1.04 19.30
N ILE A 139 3.64 0.50 18.73
CA ILE A 139 3.08 0.98 17.45
C ILE A 139 2.74 2.48 17.54
N GLN A 140 2.23 2.94 18.68
CA GLN A 140 1.87 4.34 18.88
C GLN A 140 3.08 5.27 18.80
N GLU A 141 4.20 4.90 19.42
CA GLU A 141 5.45 5.68 19.36
C GLU A 141 5.98 5.77 17.92
N VAL A 142 6.04 4.64 17.20
CA VAL A 142 6.49 4.63 15.80
C VAL A 142 5.55 5.45 14.91
N ASN A 143 4.24 5.35 15.13
CA ASN A 143 3.25 6.12 14.38
C ASN A 143 3.39 7.63 14.58
N GLN A 144 3.79 8.09 15.77
CA GLN A 144 4.05 9.52 16.00
C GLN A 144 5.22 10.04 15.15
N GLU A 145 6.27 9.24 14.95
CA GLU A 145 7.38 9.59 14.07
C GLU A 145 6.96 9.60 12.59
N VAL A 146 6.19 8.60 12.17
CA VAL A 146 5.62 8.55 10.80
C VAL A 146 4.75 9.79 10.51
N VAL A 147 3.83 10.14 11.41
CA VAL A 147 2.95 11.32 11.24
C VAL A 147 3.77 12.60 11.11
N ARG A 148 4.86 12.74 11.87
CA ARG A 148 5.76 13.89 11.76
C ARG A 148 6.44 13.97 10.40
N ILE A 149 7.00 12.87 9.89
CA ILE A 149 7.60 12.83 8.55
C ILE A 149 6.57 13.25 7.49
N MET A 150 5.35 12.70 7.57
CA MET A 150 4.27 13.06 6.66
C MET A 150 3.92 14.56 6.72
N ILE A 151 3.71 15.12 7.91
CA ILE A 151 3.36 16.55 8.07
C ILE A 151 4.48 17.44 7.55
N VAL A 152 5.74 17.18 7.92
CA VAL A 152 6.91 17.95 7.45
C VAL A 152 7.01 17.88 5.92
N GLY A 153 6.86 16.69 5.35
CA GLY A 153 6.88 16.49 3.91
C GLY A 153 5.77 17.25 3.19
N LEU A 154 4.54 17.18 3.69
CA LEU A 154 3.39 17.86 3.08
C LEU A 154 3.45 19.39 3.22
N VAL A 155 4.02 19.91 4.31
CA VAL A 155 4.30 21.35 4.45
C VAL A 155 5.38 21.80 3.47
N ARG A 156 6.46 21.01 3.31
CA ARG A 156 7.54 21.28 2.35
C ARG A 156 7.03 21.36 0.91
N LEU A 157 6.06 20.53 0.54
CA LEU A 157 5.42 20.55 -0.78
C LEU A 157 4.33 21.64 -0.92
N GLY A 158 4.01 22.37 0.14
CA GLY A 158 2.96 23.39 0.15
C GLY A 158 1.52 22.85 0.13
N ILE A 159 1.34 21.55 0.35
CA ILE A 159 0.03 20.87 0.45
C ILE A 159 -0.62 21.21 1.79
N LEU A 160 0.14 21.10 2.88
CA LEU A 160 -0.24 21.65 4.18
C LEU A 160 0.39 23.02 4.38
N LYS A 161 -0.28 23.89 5.15
CA LYS A 161 0.17 25.25 5.45
C LYS A 161 0.03 25.50 6.96
N GLY A 162 1.09 25.96 7.59
CA GLY A 162 1.11 26.24 9.03
C GLY A 162 2.44 25.87 9.68
N ASP A 163 2.52 26.05 10.99
CA ASP A 163 3.63 25.56 11.80
C ASP A 163 3.51 24.05 12.02
N VAL A 164 4.63 23.33 11.94
CA VAL A 164 4.66 21.86 12.02
C VAL A 164 4.23 21.37 13.41
N GLU A 165 4.65 22.04 14.48
CA GLU A 165 4.33 21.62 15.85
C GLU A 165 2.86 21.91 16.17
N GLU A 166 2.31 23.01 15.68
CA GLU A 166 0.87 23.28 15.75
C GLU A 166 0.04 22.22 15.00
N LEU A 167 0.47 21.85 13.79
CA LEU A 167 -0.19 20.81 12.98
C LEU A 167 -0.14 19.44 13.68
N LEU A 168 0.99 19.08 14.30
CA LEU A 168 1.14 17.86 15.09
C LEU A 168 0.25 17.86 16.35
N ALA A 169 0.21 18.99 17.08
CA ALA A 169 -0.57 19.12 18.30
C ALA A 169 -2.09 19.10 18.06
N SER A 170 -2.52 19.58 16.89
CA SER A 170 -3.95 19.67 16.52
C SER A 170 -4.66 18.32 16.40
N GLN A 171 -3.97 17.19 16.56
CA GLN A 171 -4.46 15.87 16.19
C GLN A 171 -5.13 15.90 14.81
N CYS A 172 -4.47 16.53 13.82
CA CYS A 172 -4.62 16.09 12.44
C CYS A 172 -4.09 14.66 12.34
N ALA A 173 -4.75 13.69 12.98
CA ALA A 173 -4.95 12.39 12.37
C ALA A 173 -5.50 12.76 10.99
N PRO A 174 -4.71 12.61 9.92
CA PRO A 174 -5.11 13.17 8.66
C PRO A 174 -6.49 12.59 8.36
N PRO A 175 -7.50 13.42 8.01
CA PRO A 175 -8.72 12.90 7.45
C PRO A 175 -8.42 12.00 6.23
N VAL A 176 -7.21 12.02 5.67
CA VAL A 176 -6.73 11.05 4.68
C VAL A 176 -6.84 9.57 5.13
N LEU A 177 -6.80 9.24 6.44
CA LEU A 177 -6.95 7.86 6.93
C LEU A 177 -8.40 7.47 7.29
N TYR A 178 -9.31 8.44 7.46
CA TYR A 178 -10.67 8.21 7.97
C TYR A 178 -11.77 8.95 7.19
N ALA A 179 -11.43 9.76 6.20
CA ALA A 179 -12.39 10.31 5.28
C ALA A 179 -12.92 9.13 4.48
N ARG A 180 -14.17 8.76 4.73
CA ARG A 180 -14.97 8.26 3.63
C ARG A 180 -14.86 9.34 2.55
N PRO A 181 -14.35 9.04 1.35
CA PRO A 181 -14.58 9.94 0.25
C PRO A 181 -16.08 10.19 0.25
N GLU A 182 -16.52 11.46 0.21
CA GLU A 182 -17.81 11.67 -0.44
C GLU A 182 -17.70 10.97 -1.79
N PRO A 183 -18.71 10.20 -2.24
CA PRO A 183 -18.63 9.55 -3.53
C PRO A 183 -18.24 10.63 -4.53
N LEU A 184 -17.00 10.57 -5.02
CA LEU A 184 -16.58 11.39 -6.13
C LEU A 184 -17.60 11.04 -7.20
N ALA A 185 -18.48 11.99 -7.51
CA ALA A 185 -19.43 11.83 -8.58
C ALA A 185 -18.60 11.70 -9.87
N GLY A 186 -18.21 10.47 -10.21
CA GLY A 186 -17.20 10.17 -11.24
C GLY A 186 -16.13 9.13 -10.87
N ALA A 187 -16.06 8.61 -9.63
CA ALA A 187 -15.22 7.43 -9.33
C ALA A 187 -15.83 6.18 -9.96
N GLY A 188 -15.54 5.99 -11.23
CA GLY A 188 -16.01 4.89 -12.05
C GLY A 188 -15.55 5.13 -13.48
N CYS A 189 -14.43 4.52 -13.84
CA CYS A 189 -13.84 4.34 -15.18
C CYS A 189 -14.13 5.39 -16.30
N THR A 190 -14.30 6.69 -15.97
CA THR A 190 -14.57 7.77 -16.94
C THR A 190 -13.30 8.28 -17.57
#